data_AF-A0AA46HA47-F1
#
_entry.id   AF-A0AA46HA47-F1
#
_cell.length_a   1.000
_cell.length_b   1.000
_cell.length_c   1.000
_cell.angle_alpha   90.00
_cell.angle_beta   90.00
_cell.angle_gamma   90.00
#
_symmetry.space_group_name_H-M   'P 1'
#
loop_
_entity.id
_entity.type
_entity.pdbx_description
1 polymer ?
#
loop_
_entity_poly.entity_id
_entity_poly.type
_entity_poly.pdbx_seq_one_letter_code
_entity_poly.pdbx_strand_id
1 'polypeptide(L)'
;MKLLICAVLAGALLVGCGKSEPTVVVSGKANARGVSFNGKSLTLHRDGLPAATIGADGALSVAGKPVSLNDAQRQAMRTFYVQIQGVAEKGIDIGTQGAAFGAHAAGEALKGVLSGNTDQIGDKIQAQAETFKHNTMQICDQLATLRNAQDAAAQLVPAFAPYSTLTQHDVDDCRK
;
A
#
# COMPACT_ATOMS: atom_id res chain seq x y z
N MET A 1 30.53 28.81 25.60
CA MET A 1 29.49 28.97 24.56
C MET A 1 29.84 28.09 23.38
N LYS A 2 28.99 27.10 23.07
CA LYS A 2 29.16 26.12 21.99
C LYS A 2 28.65 26.75 20.68
N LEU A 3 29.52 26.83 19.67
CA LEU A 3 29.13 27.09 18.28
C LEU A 3 29.16 25.75 17.54
N LEU A 4 27.97 25.15 17.37
CA LEU A 4 27.77 23.97 16.53
C LEU A 4 27.45 24.45 15.11
N ILE A 5 28.37 24.20 14.19
CA ILE A 5 28.22 24.45 12.75
C ILE A 5 27.37 23.32 12.17
N CYS A 6 26.13 23.62 11.78
CA CYS A 6 25.30 22.74 10.99
C CYS A 6 25.77 22.76 9.52
N ALA A 7 26.53 21.74 9.12
CA ALA A 7 26.83 21.50 7.71
C ALA A 7 25.58 20.91 7.02
N VAL A 8 24.86 21.75 6.27
CA VAL A 8 23.81 21.31 5.35
C VAL A 8 24.49 20.74 4.10
N LEU A 9 24.60 19.42 4.03
CA LEU A 9 25.00 18.72 2.81
C LEU A 9 23.83 18.73 1.82
N ALA A 10 23.85 19.70 0.90
CA ALA A 10 23.00 19.71 -0.28
C ALA A 10 23.47 18.61 -1.26
N GLY A 11 22.85 17.44 -1.19
CA GLY A 11 23.04 16.37 -2.17
C GLY A 11 22.38 16.76 -3.50
N ALA A 12 23.20 16.93 -4.54
CA ALA A 12 22.75 17.14 -5.91
C ALA A 12 22.03 15.89 -6.44
N LEU A 13 20.75 16.01 -6.77
CA LEU A 13 20.00 14.97 -7.48
C LEU A 13 20.35 15.04 -8.97
N LEU A 14 21.10 14.04 -9.44
CA LEU A 14 21.26 13.76 -10.87
C LEU A 14 19.93 13.20 -11.41
N VAL A 15 19.18 14.01 -12.14
CA VAL A 15 17.98 13.58 -12.88
C VAL A 15 18.44 12.85 -14.13
N GLY A 16 18.53 11.52 -14.05
CA GLY A 16 18.68 10.65 -15.21
C GLY A 16 17.30 10.30 -15.80
N CYS A 17 17.00 10.80 -17.01
CA CYS A 17 15.84 10.38 -17.79
C CYS A 17 16.06 8.97 -18.39
N GLY A 18 15.88 7.94 -17.57
CA GLY A 18 15.58 6.59 -18.05
C GLY A 18 14.06 6.42 -18.14
N LYS A 19 13.54 5.96 -19.30
CA LYS A 19 12.17 5.44 -19.42
C LYS A 19 12.05 4.21 -18.51
N SER A 20 11.81 4.47 -17.24
CA SER A 20 11.47 3.48 -16.24
C SER A 20 9.98 3.26 -16.41
N GLU A 21 9.57 2.10 -16.94
CA GLU A 21 8.19 1.67 -16.77
C GLU A 21 7.89 1.78 -15.28
N PRO A 22 6.83 2.49 -14.87
CA PRO A 22 6.55 2.72 -13.46
C PRO A 22 6.36 1.35 -12.80
N THR A 23 7.40 0.91 -12.11
CA THR A 23 7.36 -0.34 -11.38
C THR A 23 6.65 -0.03 -10.09
N VAL A 24 5.44 -0.56 -9.92
CA VAL A 24 4.66 -0.40 -8.69
C VAL A 24 5.44 -1.07 -7.56
N VAL A 25 6.16 -0.27 -6.77
CA VAL A 25 6.88 -0.73 -5.57
C VAL A 25 6.11 -0.25 -4.36
N VAL A 26 5.44 -1.17 -3.68
CA VAL A 26 4.69 -0.91 -2.44
C VAL A 26 5.23 -1.83 -1.37
N SER A 27 5.59 -1.25 -0.23
CA SER A 27 5.99 -2.02 0.94
C SER A 27 5.28 -1.50 2.18
N GLY A 28 4.86 -2.43 3.04
CA GLY A 28 4.23 -2.13 4.31
C GLY A 28 4.82 -3.06 5.37
N LYS A 29 5.21 -2.49 6.51
CA LYS A 29 5.78 -3.24 7.63
C LYS A 29 5.14 -2.79 8.94
N ALA A 30 4.64 -3.73 9.72
CA ALA A 30 4.15 -3.53 11.06
C ALA A 30 4.77 -4.59 11.97
N ASN A 31 5.66 -4.17 12.87
CA ASN A 31 6.50 -5.05 13.68
C ASN A 31 7.34 -5.98 12.77
N ALA A 32 7.39 -7.29 13.05
CA ALA A 32 8.07 -8.26 12.21
C ALA A 32 7.21 -8.80 11.04
N ARG A 33 6.00 -8.27 10.87
CA ARG A 33 5.12 -8.57 9.72
C ARG A 33 5.36 -7.58 8.60
N GLY A 34 5.56 -8.08 7.39
CA GLY A 34 5.86 -7.26 6.23
C GLY A 34 5.22 -7.78 4.94
N VAL A 35 4.96 -6.86 4.03
CA VAL A 35 4.56 -7.11 2.66
C VAL A 35 5.42 -6.23 1.76
N SER A 36 6.00 -6.81 0.71
CA SER A 36 6.70 -6.08 -0.34
C SER A 36 6.18 -6.54 -1.69
N PHE A 37 5.79 -5.60 -2.53
CA PHE A 37 5.27 -5.82 -3.86
C PHE A 37 6.04 -4.93 -4.83
N ASN A 38 6.50 -5.49 -5.94
CA ASN A 38 7.27 -4.76 -6.95
C ASN A 38 6.70 -4.94 -8.37
N GLY A 39 5.43 -5.34 -8.50
CA GLY A 39 4.77 -5.60 -9.77
C GLY A 39 5.18 -6.93 -10.46
N LYS A 40 6.31 -7.53 -10.06
CA LYS A 40 6.78 -8.83 -10.57
C LYS A 40 6.62 -9.95 -9.55
N SER A 41 6.74 -9.59 -8.28
CA SER A 41 6.74 -10.50 -7.15
C SER A 41 6.12 -9.85 -5.92
N LEU A 42 5.44 -10.67 -5.14
CA LEU A 42 4.92 -10.37 -3.82
C LEU A 42 5.74 -11.16 -2.79
N THR A 43 6.36 -10.49 -1.84
CA THR A 43 7.07 -11.13 -0.72
C THR A 43 6.36 -10.83 0.59
N LEU A 44 6.10 -11.89 1.34
CA LEU A 44 5.47 -11.86 2.65
C LEU A 44 6.49 -12.22 3.73
N HIS A 45 6.51 -11.42 4.78
CA HIS A 45 7.28 -11.68 6.00
C HIS A 45 6.34 -11.80 7.18
N ARG A 46 6.54 -12.81 8.02
CA ARG A 46 5.73 -13.08 9.22
C ARG A 46 6.65 -13.53 10.34
N ASP A 47 6.28 -13.17 11.55
CA ASP A 47 7.05 -13.44 12.75
C ASP A 47 7.31 -14.95 12.89
N GLY A 48 8.59 -15.33 12.99
CA GLY A 48 8.99 -16.73 13.13
C GLY A 48 8.86 -17.59 11.86
N LEU A 49 8.47 -17.02 10.71
CA LEU A 49 8.37 -17.74 9.45
C LEU A 49 9.43 -17.27 8.45
N PRO A 50 9.96 -18.19 7.60
CA PRO A 50 10.78 -17.77 6.47
C PRO A 50 10.00 -16.87 5.52
N ALA A 51 10.70 -16.12 4.66
CA ALA A 51 10.00 -15.32 3.65
C ALA A 51 9.27 -16.24 2.65
N ALA A 52 8.04 -15.87 2.30
CA ALA A 52 7.30 -16.45 1.18
C ALA A 52 7.25 -15.47 0.01
N THR A 53 7.52 -15.95 -1.20
CA THR A 53 7.45 -15.13 -2.42
C THR A 53 6.48 -15.76 -3.40
N ILE A 54 5.60 -14.92 -3.96
CA ILE A 54 4.56 -15.28 -4.92
C ILE A 54 4.82 -14.50 -6.21
N GLY A 55 4.92 -15.22 -7.33
CA GLY A 55 5.05 -14.63 -8.67
C GLY A 55 3.70 -14.24 -9.27
N ALA A 56 3.73 -13.39 -10.30
CA ALA A 56 2.54 -12.97 -11.04
C ALA A 56 1.78 -14.13 -11.72
N ASP A 57 2.46 -15.26 -11.96
CA ASP A 57 1.90 -16.51 -12.49
C ASP A 57 1.30 -17.42 -11.40
N GLY A 58 1.37 -17.01 -10.13
CA GLY A 58 0.93 -17.80 -8.97
C GLY A 58 1.98 -18.81 -8.48
N ALA A 59 3.21 -18.80 -8.99
CA ALA A 59 4.27 -19.63 -8.42
C ALA A 59 4.56 -19.20 -6.97
N LEU A 60 4.65 -20.17 -6.06
CA LEU A 60 4.97 -19.95 -4.64
C LEU A 60 6.36 -20.49 -4.33
N SER A 61 7.12 -19.74 -3.56
CA SER A 61 8.35 -20.20 -2.93
C SER A 61 8.39 -19.80 -1.45
N VAL A 62 9.01 -20.64 -0.63
CA VAL A 62 9.20 -20.41 0.81
C VAL A 62 10.67 -20.63 1.14
N ALA A 63 11.30 -19.67 1.82
CA ALA A 63 12.75 -19.62 2.02
C ALA A 63 13.54 -19.73 0.68
N GLY A 64 12.99 -19.16 -0.40
CA GLY A 64 13.55 -19.25 -1.75
C GLY A 64 13.42 -20.62 -2.43
N LYS A 65 12.80 -21.61 -1.76
CA LYS A 65 12.56 -22.95 -2.33
C LYS A 65 11.17 -23.00 -2.98
N PRO A 66 11.05 -23.46 -4.23
CA PRO A 66 9.75 -23.56 -4.89
C PRO A 66 8.86 -24.59 -4.20
N VAL A 67 7.58 -24.26 -4.07
CA VAL A 67 6.52 -25.16 -3.60
C VAL A 67 5.84 -25.78 -4.81
N SER A 68 5.71 -27.11 -4.84
CA SER A 68 4.98 -27.80 -5.91
C SER A 68 3.49 -27.53 -5.76
N LEU A 69 2.89 -26.90 -6.78
CA LEU A 69 1.46 -26.57 -6.82
C LEU A 69 0.81 -27.25 -8.04
N ASN A 70 -0.39 -27.80 -7.85
CA ASN A 70 -1.26 -28.15 -8.96
C ASN A 70 -1.94 -26.89 -9.56
N ASP A 71 -2.71 -27.06 -10.63
CA ASP A 71 -3.32 -25.94 -11.34
C ASP A 71 -4.31 -25.14 -10.50
N ALA A 72 -5.15 -25.82 -9.70
CA ALA A 72 -6.12 -25.16 -8.81
C ALA A 72 -5.40 -24.34 -7.73
N GLN A 73 -4.33 -24.88 -7.15
CA GLN A 73 -3.50 -24.19 -6.17
C GLN A 73 -2.79 -22.98 -6.77
N ARG A 74 -2.19 -23.13 -7.95
CA ARG A 74 -1.54 -22.02 -8.67
C ARG A 74 -2.53 -20.91 -9.00
N GLN A 75 -3.73 -21.27 -9.45
CA GLN A 75 -4.79 -20.30 -9.74
C GLN A 75 -5.26 -19.55 -8.49
N ALA A 76 -5.34 -20.23 -7.34
CA ALA A 76 -5.66 -19.58 -6.06
C ALA A 76 -4.58 -18.56 -5.66
N MET A 77 -3.30 -18.95 -5.75
CA MET A 77 -2.17 -18.04 -5.49
C MET A 77 -2.15 -16.84 -6.44
N ARG A 78 -2.45 -17.05 -7.72
CA ARG A 78 -2.56 -15.98 -8.73
C ARG A 78 -3.70 -15.02 -8.40
N THR A 79 -4.86 -15.55 -7.99
CA THR A 79 -6.00 -14.72 -7.57
C THR A 79 -5.61 -13.84 -6.39
N PHE A 80 -4.95 -14.41 -5.37
CA PHE A 80 -4.45 -13.65 -4.23
C PHE A 80 -3.43 -12.57 -4.65
N TYR A 81 -2.48 -12.89 -5.54
CA TYR A 81 -1.54 -11.92 -6.11
C TYR A 81 -2.25 -10.72 -6.76
N VAL A 82 -3.25 -10.98 -7.61
CA VAL A 82 -4.02 -9.94 -8.31
C VAL A 82 -4.77 -9.05 -7.31
N GLN A 83 -5.32 -9.61 -6.24
CA GLN A 83 -6.00 -8.79 -5.23
C GLN A 83 -5.04 -7.89 -4.45
N ILE A 84 -3.81 -8.34 -4.17
CA ILE A 84 -2.76 -7.50 -3.57
C ILE A 84 -2.39 -6.37 -4.52
N GLN A 85 -2.23 -6.67 -5.82
CA GLN A 85 -2.00 -5.66 -6.84
C GLN A 85 -3.12 -4.60 -6.85
N GLY A 86 -4.38 -5.01 -6.79
CA GLY A 86 -5.51 -4.09 -6.73
C GLY A 86 -5.51 -3.19 -5.47
N VAL A 87 -5.09 -3.70 -4.32
CA VAL A 87 -4.88 -2.87 -3.12
C VAL A 87 -3.74 -1.87 -3.33
N ALA A 88 -2.63 -2.31 -3.91
CA ALA A 88 -1.48 -1.45 -4.19
C ALA A 88 -1.84 -0.30 -5.16
N GLU A 89 -2.55 -0.61 -6.24
CA GLU A 89 -3.01 0.37 -7.23
C GLU A 89 -3.98 1.40 -6.62
N LYS A 90 -4.99 0.94 -5.86
CA LYS A 90 -5.90 1.85 -5.16
C LYS A 90 -5.19 2.69 -4.10
N GLY A 91 -4.20 2.13 -3.39
CA GLY A 91 -3.39 2.86 -2.43
C GLY A 91 -2.56 3.98 -3.09
N ILE A 92 -2.02 3.75 -4.28
CA ILE A 92 -1.30 4.76 -5.07
C ILE A 92 -2.25 5.88 -5.53
N ASP A 93 -3.43 5.52 -6.02
CA ASP A 93 -4.44 6.48 -6.46
C ASP A 93 -4.90 7.37 -5.29
N ILE A 94 -5.25 6.75 -4.15
CA ILE A 94 -5.62 7.47 -2.92
C ILE A 94 -4.47 8.37 -2.45
N GLY A 95 -3.22 7.88 -2.45
CA GLY A 95 -2.05 8.66 -2.07
C GLY A 95 -1.84 9.88 -2.98
N THR A 96 -2.04 9.71 -4.29
CA THR A 96 -1.94 10.78 -5.29
C THR A 96 -3.01 11.85 -5.06
N GLN A 97 -4.26 11.43 -4.87
CA GLN A 97 -5.37 12.33 -4.57
C GLN A 97 -5.16 13.06 -3.22
N GLY A 98 -4.66 12.36 -2.20
CA GLY A 98 -4.34 12.94 -0.90
C GLY A 98 -3.24 13.99 -0.97
N ALA A 99 -2.19 13.75 -1.77
CA ALA A 99 -1.14 14.73 -2.01
C ALA A 99 -1.66 15.99 -2.72
N ALA A 100 -2.50 15.82 -3.75
CA ALA A 100 -3.14 16.93 -4.45
C ALA A 100 -4.05 17.74 -3.51
N PHE A 101 -4.85 17.06 -2.69
CA PHE A 101 -5.70 17.69 -1.68
C PHE A 101 -4.86 18.49 -0.65
N GLY A 102 -3.79 17.91 -0.12
CA GLY A 102 -2.91 18.57 0.84
C GLY A 102 -2.23 19.82 0.28
N ALA A 103 -1.75 19.76 -0.97
CA ALA A 103 -1.17 20.90 -1.67
C ALA A 103 -2.20 22.03 -1.88
N HIS A 104 -3.42 21.67 -2.28
CA HIS A 104 -4.52 22.62 -2.43
C HIS A 104 -4.89 23.30 -1.10
N ALA A 105 -5.02 22.53 -0.02
CA ALA A 105 -5.33 23.04 1.31
C ALA A 105 -4.24 24.00 1.83
N ALA A 106 -2.96 23.66 1.66
CA ALA A 106 -1.85 24.54 2.02
C ALA A 106 -1.86 25.85 1.23
N GLY A 107 -2.13 25.77 -0.09
CA GLY A 107 -2.25 26.95 -0.95
C GLY A 107 -3.39 27.87 -0.53
N GLU A 108 -4.56 27.31 -0.26
CA GLU A 108 -5.72 28.09 0.21
C GLU A 108 -5.49 28.67 1.62
N ALA A 109 -4.79 27.98 2.52
CA ALA A 109 -4.42 28.53 3.83
C ALA A 109 -3.50 29.77 3.70
N LEU A 110 -2.48 29.72 2.84
CA LEU A 110 -1.61 30.87 2.56
C LEU A 110 -2.42 32.05 1.99
N LYS A 111 -3.32 31.77 1.05
CA LYS A 111 -4.22 32.77 0.48
C LYS A 111 -5.16 33.36 1.53
N GLY A 112 -5.65 32.57 2.47
CA GLY A 112 -6.45 33.04 3.60
C GLY A 112 -5.70 34.03 4.48
N VAL A 113 -4.44 33.74 4.81
CA VAL A 113 -3.57 34.65 5.57
C VAL A 113 -3.34 35.96 4.82
N LEU A 114 -3.04 35.90 3.51
CA LEU A 114 -2.79 37.09 2.70
C LEU A 114 -4.03 37.93 2.44
N SER A 115 -5.22 37.32 2.38
CA SER A 115 -6.49 38.00 2.10
C SER A 115 -7.30 38.37 3.34
N GLY A 116 -6.92 37.89 4.52
CA GLY A 116 -7.65 38.09 5.78
C GLY A 116 -8.98 37.32 5.87
N ASN A 117 -9.20 36.32 5.00
CA ASN A 117 -10.50 35.66 4.83
C ASN A 117 -10.39 34.16 5.13
N THR A 118 -10.05 33.81 6.37
CA THR A 118 -9.70 32.45 6.80
C THR A 118 -10.91 31.53 6.95
N ASP A 119 -12.04 32.05 7.38
CA ASP A 119 -13.16 31.24 7.87
C ASP A 119 -13.89 30.51 6.71
N GLN A 120 -14.18 31.21 5.61
CA GLN A 120 -14.81 30.60 4.43
C GLN A 120 -13.91 29.56 3.73
N ILE A 121 -12.59 29.67 3.89
CA ILE A 121 -11.64 28.72 3.31
C ILE A 121 -11.64 27.42 4.12
N GLY A 122 -11.69 27.52 5.45
CA GLY A 122 -11.77 26.37 6.35
C GLY A 122 -12.96 25.46 6.03
N ASP A 123 -14.16 26.04 5.91
CA ASP A 123 -15.40 25.28 5.65
C ASP A 123 -15.33 24.51 4.32
N LYS A 124 -14.78 25.13 3.26
CA LYS A 124 -14.61 24.49 1.94
C LYS A 124 -13.63 23.33 1.98
N ILE A 125 -12.50 23.51 2.65
CA ILE A 125 -11.49 22.46 2.80
C ILE A 125 -12.05 21.29 3.62
N GLN A 126 -12.84 21.56 4.67
CA GLN A 126 -13.50 20.51 5.44
C GLN A 126 -14.49 19.70 4.59
N ALA A 127 -15.36 20.36 3.82
CA ALA A 127 -16.31 19.67 2.95
C ALA A 127 -15.61 18.79 1.89
N GLN A 128 -14.50 19.27 1.33
CA GLN A 128 -13.67 18.51 0.40
C GLN A 128 -13.00 17.32 1.09
N ALA A 129 -12.54 17.48 2.35
CA ALA A 129 -11.96 16.40 3.14
C ALA A 129 -12.98 15.28 3.42
N GLU A 130 -14.21 15.62 3.79
CA GLU A 130 -15.27 14.61 4.02
C GLU A 130 -15.62 13.85 2.73
N THR A 131 -15.71 14.56 1.60
CA THR A 131 -15.94 13.93 0.30
C THR A 131 -14.80 12.98 -0.07
N PHE A 132 -13.55 13.41 0.13
CA PHE A 132 -12.37 12.58 -0.09
C PHE A 132 -12.42 11.34 0.80
N LYS A 133 -12.62 11.51 2.12
CA LYS A 133 -12.73 10.41 3.08
C LYS A 133 -13.76 9.38 2.62
N HIS A 134 -14.96 9.82 2.25
CA HIS A 134 -16.02 8.95 1.76
C HIS A 134 -15.60 8.14 0.52
N ASN A 135 -14.95 8.80 -0.46
CA ASN A 135 -14.50 8.15 -1.68
C ASN A 135 -13.38 7.12 -1.42
N THR A 136 -12.51 7.36 -0.44
CA THR A 136 -11.42 6.42 -0.12
C THR A 136 -11.90 5.10 0.49
N MET A 137 -13.14 5.03 1.01
CA MET A 137 -13.69 3.82 1.65
C MET A 137 -13.75 2.59 0.73
N GLN A 138 -13.73 2.81 -0.59
CA GLN A 138 -13.66 1.74 -1.59
C GLN A 138 -12.40 0.86 -1.45
N ILE A 139 -11.34 1.35 -0.78
CA ILE A 139 -10.18 0.53 -0.46
C ILE A 139 -10.53 -0.61 0.50
N CYS A 140 -11.49 -0.42 1.39
CA CYS A 140 -11.90 -1.44 2.36
C CYS A 140 -12.69 -2.58 1.69
N ASP A 141 -13.42 -2.29 0.62
CA ASP A 141 -14.07 -3.32 -0.19
C ASP A 141 -13.04 -4.14 -0.98
N GLN A 142 -11.97 -3.49 -1.46
CA GLN A 142 -10.83 -4.19 -2.04
C GLN A 142 -10.13 -5.07 -0.99
N LEU A 143 -9.96 -4.57 0.23
CA LEU A 143 -9.36 -5.33 1.34
C LEU A 143 -10.19 -6.57 1.70
N ALA A 144 -11.52 -6.45 1.70
CA ALA A 144 -12.42 -7.58 1.90
C ALA A 144 -12.27 -8.63 0.78
N THR A 145 -12.18 -8.19 -0.47
CA THR A 145 -11.95 -9.07 -1.62
C THR A 145 -10.60 -9.78 -1.53
N LEU A 146 -9.56 -9.05 -1.11
CA LEU A 146 -8.24 -9.62 -0.84
C LEU A 146 -8.27 -10.69 0.25
N ARG A 147 -8.97 -10.44 1.36
CA ARG A 147 -9.15 -11.41 2.44
C ARG A 147 -9.79 -12.70 1.94
N ASN A 148 -10.85 -12.61 1.15
CA ASN A 148 -11.50 -13.79 0.58
C ASN A 148 -10.55 -14.61 -0.31
N ALA A 149 -9.74 -13.93 -1.13
CA ALA A 149 -8.73 -14.59 -1.96
C ALA A 149 -7.61 -15.23 -1.10
N GLN A 150 -7.20 -14.57 -0.02
CA GLN A 150 -6.23 -15.09 0.94
C GLN A 150 -6.74 -16.37 1.61
N ASP A 151 -7.98 -16.35 2.11
CA ASP A 151 -8.58 -17.47 2.81
C ASP A 151 -8.77 -18.67 1.87
N ALA A 152 -9.19 -18.44 0.62
CA ALA A 152 -9.27 -19.49 -0.40
C ALA A 152 -7.89 -20.10 -0.73
N ALA A 153 -6.86 -19.27 -0.88
CA ALA A 153 -5.50 -19.73 -1.11
C ALA A 153 -4.95 -20.53 0.09
N ALA A 154 -5.23 -20.09 1.31
CA ALA A 154 -4.82 -20.76 2.54
C ALA A 154 -5.46 -22.15 2.69
N GLN A 155 -6.73 -22.30 2.29
CA GLN A 155 -7.44 -23.58 2.30
C GLN A 155 -6.86 -24.57 1.28
N LEU A 156 -6.46 -24.10 0.09
CA LEU A 156 -5.96 -24.96 -0.99
C LEU A 156 -4.47 -25.26 -0.91
N VAL A 157 -3.68 -24.36 -0.30
CA VAL A 157 -2.22 -24.42 -0.28
C VAL A 157 -1.71 -24.47 1.16
N PRO A 158 -1.50 -25.66 1.74
CA PRO A 158 -1.06 -25.80 3.14
C PRO A 158 0.23 -25.06 3.47
N ALA A 159 1.18 -24.98 2.53
CA ALA A 159 2.42 -24.23 2.70
C ALA A 159 2.22 -22.70 2.81
N PHE A 160 1.10 -22.18 2.31
CA PHE A 160 0.75 -20.76 2.36
C PHE A 160 -0.10 -20.41 3.59
N ALA A 161 -0.84 -21.36 4.16
CA ALA A 161 -1.75 -21.11 5.28
C ALA A 161 -1.16 -20.29 6.44
N PRO A 162 0.11 -20.51 6.89
CA PRO A 162 0.70 -19.71 7.97
C PRO A 162 0.91 -18.22 7.63
N TYR A 163 0.87 -17.84 6.35
CA TYR A 163 1.03 -16.45 5.88
C TYR A 163 -0.29 -15.69 5.76
N SER A 164 -1.42 -16.41 5.85
CA SER A 164 -2.78 -15.90 5.77
C SER A 164 -3.17 -15.19 7.07
N THR A 165 -2.75 -13.94 7.22
CA THR A 165 -2.91 -13.20 8.47
C THR A 165 -3.93 -12.07 8.41
N LEU A 166 -4.47 -11.74 7.23
CA LEU A 166 -5.52 -10.73 7.11
C LEU A 166 -6.84 -11.29 7.68
N THR A 167 -7.33 -10.69 8.75
CA THR A 167 -8.51 -11.13 9.51
C THR A 167 -9.76 -10.34 9.13
N GLN A 168 -10.94 -10.82 9.57
CA GLN A 168 -12.18 -10.06 9.41
C GLN A 168 -12.12 -8.75 10.21
N HIS A 169 -11.48 -8.78 11.38
CA HIS A 169 -11.30 -7.60 12.21
C HIS A 169 -10.55 -6.49 11.44
N ASP A 170 -9.51 -6.82 10.67
CA ASP A 170 -8.77 -5.84 9.87
C ASP A 170 -9.66 -5.18 8.79
N VAL A 171 -10.58 -5.96 8.20
CA VAL A 171 -11.56 -5.46 7.21
C VAL A 171 -12.60 -4.57 7.86
N ASP A 172 -13.07 -4.93 9.05
CA ASP A 172 -14.05 -4.15 9.81
C ASP A 172 -13.42 -2.87 10.37
N ASP A 173 -12.15 -2.93 10.80
CA ASP A 173 -11.42 -1.77 11.31
C ASP A 173 -11.09 -0.76 10.22
N CYS A 174 -10.79 -1.22 9.00
CA CYS A 174 -10.65 -0.34 7.83
C CYS A 174 -11.86 0.58 7.63
N ARG A 175 -13.07 0.10 7.98
CA ARG A 175 -14.32 0.84 7.73
C ARG A 175 -14.67 1.89 8.78
N LYS A 176 -13.89 2.01 9.86
CA LYS A 176 -14.15 2.97 10.94
C LYS A 176 -13.43 4.30 10.69
#